data_AF-A0A059WYH1-F1
#
_entry.id   AF-A0A059WYH1-F1
#
_cell.length_a   1.000
_cell.length_b   1.000
_cell.length_c   1.000
_cell.angle_alpha   90.00
_cell.angle_beta   90.00
_cell.angle_gamma   90.00
#
_symmetry.space_group_name_H-M   'P 1'
#
loop_
_entity.id
_entity.type
_entity.pdbx_description
1 polymer ?
#
loop_
_entity_poly.entity_id
_entity_poly.type
_entity_poly.pdbx_seq_one_letter_code
_entity_poly.pdbx_strand_id
1 'polypeptide(L)'
;MNRRDFLHSATQHLAIGAVGSRLLLPRGLESRTDVVDRKARLARHSPVVRTFESFSALSVGNGGFAFTADATGLQTFPEHYAELPLATQAEWAWHSFPNPSGYRIDDALVQFDSHGRKVPYASGQNGAAGKWLRENPHRLSLARIGFVL
;
A
#
# COMPACT_ATOMS: atom_id res chain seq x y z
N MET A 1 10.08 -15.48 -2.83
CA MET A 1 9.17 -16.43 -2.14
C MET A 1 7.81 -16.29 -2.81
N ASN A 2 7.40 -17.30 -3.59
CA ASN A 2 6.26 -17.20 -4.49
C ASN A 2 4.98 -17.62 -3.75
N ARG A 3 3.84 -16.98 -4.02
CA ARG A 3 2.55 -17.23 -3.34
C ARG A 3 2.09 -18.69 -3.40
N ARG A 4 2.62 -19.45 -4.38
CA ARG A 4 2.36 -20.89 -4.56
C ARG A 4 3.00 -21.76 -3.49
N ASP A 5 4.16 -21.37 -2.96
CA ASP A 5 4.92 -22.18 -2.00
C ASP A 5 4.25 -22.19 -0.61
N PHE A 6 3.57 -21.09 -0.28
CA PHE A 6 2.86 -20.94 1.00
C PHE A 6 1.64 -21.86 1.16
N LEU A 7 0.94 -22.17 0.05
CA LEU A 7 -0.28 -22.98 0.10
C LEU A 7 0.00 -24.49 0.30
N HIS A 8 1.17 -24.97 -0.09
CA HIS A 8 1.55 -26.38 0.10
C HIS A 8 1.96 -26.72 1.55
N SER A 9 2.46 -25.74 2.30
CA SER A 9 2.86 -25.91 3.71
C SER A 9 1.65 -26.14 4.63
N ALA A 10 0.51 -25.51 4.33
CA ALA A 10 -0.68 -25.56 5.18
C ALA A 10 -1.37 -26.94 5.20
N THR A 11 -1.04 -27.85 4.28
CA THR A 11 -1.72 -29.15 4.15
C THR A 11 -1.08 -30.32 4.92
N GLN A 12 0.05 -30.13 5.62
CA GLN A 12 0.80 -31.26 6.20
C GLN A 12 0.51 -31.59 7.67
N HIS A 13 -0.44 -30.93 8.33
CA HIS A 13 -0.79 -31.24 9.72
C HIS A 13 -2.28 -31.51 9.88
N LEU A 14 -2.74 -32.72 9.54
CA LEU A 14 -3.89 -33.36 10.21
C LEU A 14 -4.01 -34.83 9.74
N ALA A 15 -3.41 -35.77 10.48
CA ALA A 15 -3.66 -37.20 10.27
C ALA A 15 -3.35 -38.02 11.53
N ILE A 16 -4.24 -38.03 12.52
CA ILE A 16 -4.37 -39.12 13.51
C ILE A 16 -5.85 -39.26 13.92
N GLY A 17 -6.42 -40.45 13.78
CA GLY A 17 -7.64 -40.88 14.49
C GLY A 17 -8.83 -41.28 13.62
N ALA A 18 -8.90 -42.56 13.24
CA ALA A 18 -10.09 -43.16 12.64
C ALA A 18 -11.06 -43.64 13.73
N VAL A 19 -12.22 -43.00 13.86
CA VAL A 19 -13.43 -43.59 14.43
C VAL A 19 -14.61 -43.17 13.58
N GLY A 20 -15.42 -44.15 13.18
CA GLY A 20 -16.53 -44.01 12.26
C GLY A 20 -17.57 -43.00 12.73
N SER A 21 -17.63 -41.88 12.03
CA SER A 21 -18.85 -41.13 11.79
C SER A 21 -18.78 -40.71 10.34
N ARG A 22 -19.68 -41.27 9.51
CA ARG A 22 -19.99 -40.68 8.21
C ARG A 22 -20.66 -39.34 8.50
N LEU A 23 -19.86 -38.32 8.80
CA LEU A 23 -20.29 -36.94 8.58
C LEU A 23 -20.64 -36.88 7.10
N LEU A 24 -21.91 -36.66 6.82
CA LEU A 24 -22.36 -36.15 5.53
C LEU A 24 -21.66 -34.82 5.30
N LEU A 25 -20.45 -34.87 4.73
CA LEU A 25 -19.83 -33.71 4.10
C LEU A 25 -20.84 -33.21 3.07
N PRO A 26 -21.33 -31.96 3.17
CA PRO A 26 -22.22 -31.43 2.17
C PRO A 26 -21.54 -31.55 0.81
N ARG A 27 -22.21 -32.25 -0.09
CA ARG A 27 -21.84 -32.36 -1.51
C ARG A 27 -21.80 -30.94 -2.08
N GLY A 28 -20.63 -30.52 -2.53
CA GLY A 28 -20.48 -29.41 -3.47
C GLY A 28 -20.44 -28.02 -2.84
N LEU A 29 -19.30 -27.64 -2.25
CA LEU A 29 -18.75 -26.32 -2.57
C LEU A 29 -17.98 -26.48 -3.87
N GLU A 30 -18.71 -26.66 -4.98
CA GLU A 30 -18.13 -26.34 -6.27
C GLU A 30 -17.82 -24.85 -6.22
N SER A 31 -16.54 -24.52 -6.22
CA SER A 31 -16.09 -23.18 -6.55
C SER A 31 -16.57 -22.91 -7.98
N ARG A 32 -17.76 -22.31 -8.10
CA ARG A 32 -18.22 -21.73 -9.35
C ARG A 32 -17.17 -20.69 -9.73
N THR A 33 -16.31 -21.07 -10.66
CA THR A 33 -15.44 -20.15 -11.38
C THR A 33 -16.31 -19.39 -12.38
N ASP A 34 -17.35 -18.73 -11.87
CA ASP A 34 -18.06 -17.73 -12.66
C ASP A 34 -17.04 -16.65 -13.00
N VAL A 35 -16.81 -16.47 -14.30
CA VAL A 35 -15.99 -15.38 -14.78
C VAL A 35 -16.57 -14.08 -14.23
N VAL A 36 -15.82 -13.42 -13.35
CA VAL A 36 -16.27 -12.17 -12.74
C VAL A 36 -16.38 -11.11 -13.83
N ASP A 37 -17.61 -10.68 -14.13
CA ASP A 37 -17.84 -9.47 -14.92
C ASP A 37 -17.40 -8.25 -14.10
N ARG A 38 -16.15 -7.85 -14.32
CA ARG A 38 -15.53 -6.71 -13.66
C ARG A 38 -16.20 -5.40 -14.06
N LYS A 39 -16.68 -5.28 -15.31
CA LYS A 39 -17.29 -4.05 -15.82
C LYS A 39 -18.65 -3.81 -15.18
N ALA A 40 -19.51 -4.82 -15.15
CA ALA A 40 -20.81 -4.73 -14.48
C ALA A 40 -20.67 -4.48 -12.97
N ARG A 41 -19.69 -5.14 -12.33
CA ARG A 41 -19.41 -4.92 -10.90
C ARG A 41 -18.91 -3.52 -10.60
N LEU A 42 -17.98 -3.00 -11.41
CA LEU A 42 -17.48 -1.64 -11.28
C LEU A 42 -18.63 -0.65 -11.46
N ALA A 43 -19.39 -0.76 -12.55
CA ALA A 43 -20.49 0.15 -12.85
C ALA A 43 -21.54 0.24 -11.73
N ARG A 44 -21.87 -0.89 -11.08
CA ARG A 44 -22.82 -0.91 -9.95
C ARG A 44 -22.29 -0.20 -8.70
N HIS A 45 -20.98 -0.24 -8.47
CA HIS A 45 -20.34 0.20 -7.23
C HIS A 45 -19.43 1.43 -7.43
N SER A 46 -19.47 2.07 -8.60
CA SER A 46 -18.70 3.27 -8.88
C SER A 46 -19.15 4.41 -7.93
N PRO A 47 -18.22 5.06 -7.21
CA PRO A 47 -18.55 6.22 -6.41
C PRO A 47 -19.03 7.36 -7.31
N VAL A 48 -20.05 8.09 -6.85
CA VAL A 48 -20.60 9.25 -7.55
C VAL A 48 -20.49 10.47 -6.63
N VAL A 49 -19.60 11.39 -6.98
CA VAL A 49 -19.45 12.68 -6.29
C VAL A 49 -20.43 13.67 -6.93
N ARG A 50 -21.39 14.16 -6.15
CA ARG A 50 -22.46 15.06 -6.64
C ARG A 50 -22.20 16.54 -6.35
N THR A 51 -21.42 16.80 -5.30
CA THR A 51 -21.06 18.12 -4.83
C THR A 51 -19.57 18.12 -4.57
N PHE A 52 -18.91 19.23 -4.88
CA PHE A 52 -17.50 19.39 -4.55
C PHE A 52 -17.27 19.27 -3.04
N GLU A 53 -16.27 18.50 -2.66
CA GLU A 53 -15.82 18.31 -1.29
C GLU A 53 -14.33 17.96 -1.34
N SER A 54 -13.51 18.59 -0.49
CA SER A 54 -12.04 18.53 -0.59
C SER A 54 -11.45 17.17 -0.22
N PHE A 55 -12.19 16.31 0.48
CA PHE A 55 -11.82 14.93 0.78
C PHE A 55 -12.37 13.90 -0.22
N SER A 56 -13.14 14.34 -1.22
CA SER A 56 -13.83 13.47 -2.17
C SER A 56 -13.02 13.16 -3.45
N ALA A 57 -11.72 13.46 -3.46
CA ALA A 57 -10.85 13.13 -4.58
C ALA A 57 -10.82 11.62 -4.83
N LEU A 58 -10.97 11.20 -6.09
CA LEU A 58 -10.99 9.79 -6.46
C LEU A 58 -9.64 9.37 -7.04
N SER A 59 -9.16 8.19 -6.66
CA SER A 59 -7.92 7.64 -7.18
C SER A 59 -8.19 6.41 -8.04
N VAL A 60 -7.55 6.35 -9.20
CA VAL A 60 -7.56 5.18 -10.09
C VAL A 60 -6.14 4.65 -10.26
N GLY A 61 -6.00 3.33 -10.41
CA GLY A 61 -4.70 2.70 -10.51
C GLY A 61 -4.75 1.25 -10.94
N ASN A 62 -3.59 0.71 -11.31
CA ASN A 62 -3.43 -0.66 -11.82
C ASN A 62 -2.50 -1.52 -10.94
N GLY A 63 -2.22 -1.06 -9.71
CA GLY A 63 -1.31 -1.72 -8.77
C GLY A 63 0.11 -1.17 -8.80
N GLY A 64 0.61 -0.73 -9.96
CA GLY A 64 1.94 -0.12 -10.12
C GLY A 64 1.91 1.40 -10.36
N PHE A 65 0.74 1.95 -10.65
CA PHE A 65 0.49 3.37 -10.90
C PHE A 65 -0.82 3.80 -10.24
N ALA A 66 -0.87 5.02 -9.72
CA ALA A 66 -2.05 5.64 -9.16
C ALA A 66 -2.14 7.12 -9.57
N PHE A 67 -3.33 7.55 -9.93
CA PHE A 67 -3.65 8.94 -10.27
C PHE A 67 -4.85 9.39 -9.45
N THR A 68 -4.67 10.45 -8.67
CA THR A 68 -5.73 11.08 -7.89
C THR A 68 -6.28 12.28 -8.65
N ALA A 69 -7.57 12.24 -8.96
CA ALA A 69 -8.27 13.26 -9.73
C ALA A 69 -9.19 14.11 -8.86
N ASP A 70 -9.29 15.40 -9.22
CA ASP A 70 -10.31 16.32 -8.74
C ASP A 70 -11.66 16.15 -9.47
N ALA A 71 -12.62 17.02 -9.16
CA ALA A 71 -13.95 17.05 -9.77
C ALA A 71 -13.93 17.24 -11.31
N THR A 72 -12.83 17.70 -11.91
CA THR A 72 -12.68 17.80 -13.37
C THR A 72 -12.27 16.47 -14.01
N GLY A 73 -11.92 15.46 -13.22
CA GLY A 73 -11.34 14.20 -13.69
C GLY A 73 -9.83 14.28 -13.96
N LEU A 74 -9.21 15.43 -13.67
CA LEU A 74 -7.77 15.69 -13.81
C LEU A 74 -7.23 16.26 -12.48
N GLN A 75 -6.18 17.09 -12.51
CA GLN A 75 -5.58 17.74 -11.35
C GLN A 75 -5.50 19.26 -11.58
N THR A 76 -6.66 19.82 -11.94
CA THR A 76 -6.84 21.23 -12.34
C THR A 76 -6.85 22.16 -11.11
N PHE A 77 -7.46 21.74 -10.00
CA PHE A 77 -7.66 22.55 -8.79
C PHE A 77 -6.97 22.03 -7.52
N PRO A 78 -5.67 21.68 -7.54
CA PRO A 78 -4.99 21.05 -6.40
C PRO A 78 -4.97 21.91 -5.14
N GLU A 79 -5.03 23.23 -5.26
CA GLU A 79 -5.07 24.16 -4.13
C GLU A 79 -6.38 24.01 -3.32
N HIS A 80 -7.46 23.54 -3.96
CA HIS A 80 -8.75 23.28 -3.32
C HIS A 80 -8.79 21.93 -2.59
N TYR A 81 -7.74 21.11 -2.74
CA TYR A 81 -7.54 19.82 -2.08
C TYR A 81 -6.32 19.85 -1.14
N ALA A 82 -6.14 20.96 -0.41
CA ALA A 82 -4.94 21.21 0.38
C ALA A 82 -4.61 20.10 1.42
N GLU A 83 -5.63 19.45 1.98
CA GLU A 83 -5.47 18.39 2.97
C GLU A 83 -5.23 17.00 2.34
N LEU A 84 -5.72 16.77 1.12
CA LEU A 84 -5.51 15.55 0.34
C LEU A 84 -4.85 15.89 -1.01
N PRO A 85 -3.52 15.96 -1.07
CA PRO A 85 -2.83 16.38 -2.28
C PRO A 85 -3.14 15.46 -3.46
N LEU A 86 -3.50 16.07 -4.60
CA LEU A 86 -3.71 15.37 -5.86
C LEU A 86 -2.36 14.87 -6.40
N ALA A 87 -2.06 13.59 -6.15
CA ALA A 87 -0.77 12.99 -6.51
C ALA A 87 -0.89 12.03 -7.69
N THR A 88 0.19 11.95 -8.46
CA THR A 88 0.41 10.91 -9.46
C THR A 88 1.58 10.06 -9.00
N GLN A 89 1.34 8.80 -8.61
CA GLN A 89 2.36 7.94 -8.05
C GLN A 89 2.62 6.72 -8.93
N ALA A 90 3.86 6.25 -8.93
CA ALA A 90 4.23 4.99 -9.55
C ALA A 90 5.22 4.21 -8.66
N GLU A 91 5.18 2.89 -8.74
CA GLU A 91 6.06 2.00 -7.97
C GLU A 91 7.54 2.25 -8.26
N TRP A 92 7.88 2.69 -9.47
CA TRP A 92 9.25 2.96 -9.90
C TRP A 92 9.72 4.39 -9.58
N ALA A 93 8.83 5.29 -9.16
CA ALA A 93 9.13 6.72 -8.96
C ALA A 93 9.75 7.00 -7.58
N TRP A 94 10.87 6.34 -7.26
CA TRP A 94 11.64 6.61 -6.05
C TRP A 94 12.69 7.68 -6.29
N HIS A 95 12.86 8.54 -5.29
CA HIS A 95 13.89 9.57 -5.27
C HIS A 95 14.58 9.60 -3.90
N SER A 96 15.83 10.06 -3.90
CA SER A 96 16.57 10.38 -2.70
C SER A 96 17.31 11.69 -2.94
N PHE A 97 17.28 12.57 -1.95
CA PHE A 97 18.21 13.70 -1.90
C PHE A 97 19.66 13.19 -1.82
N PRO A 98 20.65 13.99 -2.25
CA PRO A 98 22.06 13.65 -2.06
C PRO A 98 22.38 13.34 -0.59
N ASN A 99 23.30 12.40 -0.36
CA ASN A 99 23.82 12.03 0.97
C ASN A 99 25.28 12.48 1.14
N PRO A 100 25.59 13.79 1.18
CA PRO A 100 26.97 14.28 1.23
C PRO A 100 27.70 13.87 2.52
N SER A 101 26.96 13.67 3.61
CA SER A 101 27.50 13.27 4.91
C SER A 101 27.62 11.74 5.07
N GLY A 102 27.19 10.95 4.07
CA GLY A 102 27.31 9.51 4.09
C GLY A 102 26.51 8.81 5.19
N TYR A 103 25.37 9.38 5.60
CA TYR A 103 24.55 8.85 6.70
C TYR A 103 24.11 7.39 6.46
N ARG A 104 24.25 6.59 7.50
CA ARG A 104 23.85 5.17 7.57
C ARG A 104 22.85 4.96 8.69
N ILE A 105 22.11 3.86 8.61
CA ILE A 105 21.15 3.50 9.67
C ILE A 105 21.83 3.41 11.04
N ASP A 106 23.09 2.95 11.08
CA ASP A 106 23.91 2.85 12.28
C ASP A 106 24.07 4.20 13.00
N ASP A 107 24.10 5.32 12.26
CA ASP A 107 24.22 6.68 12.80
C ASP A 107 22.93 7.18 13.47
N ALA A 108 21.82 6.45 13.32
CA ALA A 108 20.54 6.72 13.94
C ALA A 108 20.13 5.66 14.98
N LEU A 109 21.01 4.71 15.31
CA LEU A 109 20.77 3.70 16.33
C LEU A 109 21.06 4.25 17.72
N VAL A 110 20.14 3.95 18.65
CA VAL A 110 20.27 4.24 20.08
C VAL A 110 20.14 2.92 20.84
N GLN A 111 21.03 2.70 21.80
CA GLN A 111 21.04 1.49 22.62
C GLN A 111 20.00 1.59 23.73
N PHE A 112 19.10 0.62 23.80
CA PHE A 112 18.16 0.48 24.91
C PHE A 112 18.49 -0.76 25.72
N ASP A 113 18.21 -0.68 27.02
CA ASP A 113 18.19 -1.88 27.86
C ASP A 113 16.92 -2.68 27.58
N SER A 114 17.07 -3.93 27.18
CA SER A 114 15.96 -4.86 27.05
C SER A 114 16.35 -6.16 27.73
N HIS A 115 15.75 -6.41 28.89
CA HIS A 115 15.97 -7.62 29.68
C HIS A 115 17.46 -7.84 30.03
N GLY A 116 18.18 -6.77 30.41
CA GLY A 116 19.60 -6.85 30.79
C GLY A 116 20.57 -6.95 29.61
N ARG A 117 20.08 -6.80 28.37
CA ARG A 117 20.92 -6.72 27.17
C ARG A 117 20.75 -5.36 26.49
N LYS A 118 21.85 -4.80 25.99
CA LYS A 118 21.79 -3.62 25.13
C LYS A 118 21.38 -4.02 23.72
N VAL A 119 20.28 -3.44 23.23
CA VAL A 119 19.74 -3.67 21.90
C VAL A 119 19.64 -2.34 21.16
N PRO A 120 20.20 -2.23 19.94
CA PRO A 120 20.08 -1.02 19.14
C PRO A 120 18.68 -0.91 18.54
N TYR A 121 18.08 0.28 18.64
CA TYR A 121 16.86 0.66 17.93
C TYR A 121 17.09 1.94 17.14
N ALA A 122 16.50 2.04 15.94
CA ALA A 122 16.56 3.23 15.09
C ALA A 122 15.64 4.36 15.60
N SER A 123 15.87 4.79 16.85
CA SER A 123 15.09 5.84 17.53
C SER A 123 15.79 7.19 17.55
N GLY A 124 17.02 7.30 17.03
CA GLY A 124 17.77 8.55 16.85
C GLY A 124 17.21 9.47 15.75
N GLN A 125 15.88 9.50 15.58
CA GLN A 125 15.20 10.08 14.42
C GLN A 125 15.31 11.60 14.32
N ASN A 126 15.55 12.29 15.43
CA ASN A 126 15.66 13.74 15.48
C ASN A 126 17.07 14.26 15.15
N GLY A 127 18.08 13.38 15.10
CA GLY A 127 19.43 13.71 14.67
C GLY A 127 19.53 13.95 13.15
N ALA A 128 20.67 14.45 12.67
CA ALA A 128 20.87 14.75 11.26
C ALA A 128 20.71 13.50 10.37
N ALA A 129 21.33 12.37 10.76
CA ALA A 129 21.17 11.09 10.07
C ALA A 129 19.71 10.60 10.10
N GLY A 130 19.07 10.65 11.27
CA GLY A 130 17.67 10.23 11.43
C GLY A 130 16.69 11.04 10.57
N LYS A 131 16.88 12.36 10.48
CA LYS A 131 16.08 13.22 9.60
C LYS A 131 16.25 12.84 8.14
N TRP A 132 17.50 12.73 7.67
CA TRP A 132 17.79 12.37 6.29
C TRP A 132 17.25 10.98 5.91
N LEU A 133 17.42 9.98 6.79
CA LEU A 133 16.95 8.61 6.56
C LEU A 133 15.41 8.47 6.59
N ARG A 134 14.68 9.34 7.29
CA ARG A 134 13.21 9.36 7.23
C ARG A 134 12.69 10.00 5.96
N GLU A 135 13.42 10.97 5.44
CA GLU A 135 13.09 11.65 4.20
C GLU A 135 13.49 10.82 2.97
N ASN A 136 14.36 9.80 3.08
CA ASN A 136 14.94 9.11 1.93
C ASN A 136 15.08 7.58 2.12
N PRO A 137 14.84 6.76 1.07
CA PRO A 137 14.21 7.13 -0.20
C PRO A 137 12.72 7.44 -0.01
N HIS A 138 12.20 8.40 -0.76
CA HIS A 138 10.78 8.75 -0.78
C HIS A 138 10.21 8.56 -2.19
N ARG A 139 8.89 8.38 -2.26
CA ARG A 139 8.18 8.39 -3.55
C ARG A 139 8.02 9.82 -4.02
N LEU A 140 8.41 10.06 -5.26
CA LEU A 140 8.20 11.34 -5.94
C LEU A 140 6.81 11.33 -6.60
N SER A 141 6.01 12.37 -6.36
CA SER A 141 4.82 12.59 -7.19
C SER A 141 5.27 12.96 -8.60
N LEU A 142 4.76 12.24 -9.58
CA LEU A 142 4.97 12.50 -11.00
C LEU A 142 4.22 13.76 -11.45
N ALA A 143 4.32 14.06 -12.74
CA ALA A 143 3.72 15.24 -13.35
C ALA A 143 2.22 15.39 -13.03
N ARG A 144 1.82 16.66 -12.90
CA ARG A 144 0.44 17.07 -12.73
C ARG A 144 -0.19 17.33 -14.09
N ILE A 145 -1.38 16.78 -14.34
CA ILE A 145 -2.11 16.97 -15.60
C ILE A 145 -3.43 17.66 -15.26
N GLY A 146 -3.72 18.79 -15.89
CA GLY A 146 -4.94 19.59 -15.65
C GLY A 146 -5.27 20.47 -16.84
N PHE A 147 -6.45 21.10 -16.79
CA PHE A 147 -6.83 22.07 -17.81
C PHE A 147 -6.09 23.39 -17.64
N VAL A 148 -5.89 24.10 -18.76
CA VAL A 148 -5.54 25.52 -18.77
C VAL A 148 -6.86 26.29 -18.79
N LEU A 149 -7.05 27.20 -17.83
CA LEU A 149 -8.25 28.01 -17.66
C LEU A 149 -7.97 29.48 -17.97
#